data_AF-A0A7W1PQF5-F1
#
_entry.id   AF-A0A7W1PQF5-F1
#
_cell.length_a   1.000
_cell.length_b   1.000
_cell.length_c   1.000
_cell.angle_alpha   90.00
_cell.angle_beta   90.00
_cell.angle_gamma   90.00
#
_symmetry.space_group_name_H-M   'P 1'
#
loop_
_entity.id
_entity.type
_entity.pdbx_description
1 polymer ?
#
loop_
_entity_poly.entity_id
_entity_poly.type
_entity_poly.pdbx_seq_one_letter_code
_entity_poly.pdbx_strand_id
1 'polypeptide(L)' 'HMQSSVPGLFIAGDMRAQLTRQVTTALGDGTTAAIAAEKYLKALEDGSSVPEAQILETGGYAV' A
#
# COMPACT_ATOMS: atom_id res chain seq x y z
N HIS A 1 2.83 -2.32 -3.60
CA HIS A 1 1.96 -1.91 -4.70
C HIS A 1 1.60 -0.44 -4.65
N MET A 2 1.19 0.10 -3.49
CA MET A 2 0.95 1.55 -3.38
C MET A 2 2.14 2.34 -2.83
N GLN A 3 3.19 1.65 -2.39
CA GLN A 3 4.42 2.29 -1.91
C GLN A 3 5.21 2.88 -3.06
N SER A 4 5.69 4.11 -2.86
CA SER A 4 6.59 4.79 -3.78
C SER A 4 8.02 4.25 -3.67
N SER A 5 8.95 4.84 -4.41
CA SER A 5 10.39 4.60 -4.23
C SER A 5 10.91 5.06 -2.87
N VAL A 6 10.18 5.92 -2.16
CA VAL A 6 10.51 6.34 -0.80
C VAL A 6 9.83 5.39 0.20
N PRO A 7 10.60 4.71 1.07
CA PRO A 7 10.04 3.83 2.09
C PRO A 7 9.05 4.54 3.01
N GLY A 8 7.91 3.89 3.28
CA GLY A 8 6.85 4.46 4.11
C GLY A 8 5.97 5.51 3.44
N LEU A 9 6.26 5.91 2.20
CA LEU A 9 5.40 6.82 1.42
C LEU A 9 4.50 6.03 0.46
N PHE A 10 3.19 6.15 0.63
CA PHE A 10 2.18 5.47 -0.17
C PHE A 10 1.36 6.48 -0.98
N ILE A 11 1.05 6.15 -2.23
CA ILE A 11 0.39 7.04 -3.19
C ILE A 11 -0.88 6.36 -3.71
N ALA A 12 -1.98 7.12 -3.77
CA ALA A 12 -3.28 6.68 -4.28
C ALA A 12 -3.85 7.66 -5.31
N GLY A 13 -4.75 7.17 -6.18
CA GLY A 13 -5.48 7.98 -7.14
C GLY A 13 -4.60 8.57 -8.25
N ASP A 14 -5.03 9.71 -8.79
CA ASP A 14 -4.48 10.29 -10.03
C ASP A 14 -3.02 10.75 -9.94
N MET A 15 -2.44 10.79 -8.73
CA MET A 15 -1.00 11.01 -8.55
C MET A 15 -0.16 9.83 -9.06
N ARG A 16 -0.73 8.64 -9.18
CA ARG A 16 -0.08 7.47 -9.80
C ARG A 16 -0.28 7.47 -11.32
N ALA A 17 0.66 6.85 -12.01
CA ALA A 17 0.46 6.47 -13.41
C ALA A 17 -0.63 5.40 -13.49
N GLN A 18 -1.83 5.79 -13.90
CA GLN A 18 -2.95 4.89 -14.13
C GLN A 18 -3.77 5.33 -15.34
N LEU A 19 -4.39 4.35 -16.02
CA LEU A 19 -5.18 4.58 -17.24
C LEU A 19 -6.51 5.29 -16.92
N THR A 20 -7.11 4.97 -15.78
CA THR A 20 -8.41 5.49 -15.36
C THR A 20 -8.24 6.61 -14.34
N ARG A 21 -8.89 7.75 -14.56
CA ARG A 21 -8.93 8.86 -13.59
C ARG A 21 -10.34 9.05 -13.04
N GLN A 22 -10.83 7.98 -12.41
CA GLN A 22 -12.21 7.90 -11.92
C GLN A 22 -12.23 7.89 -10.39
N VAL A 23 -13.27 8.49 -9.81
CA VAL A 23 -13.43 8.59 -8.35
C VAL A 23 -13.41 7.20 -7.69
N THR A 24 -14.04 6.21 -8.31
CA THR A 24 -14.09 4.83 -7.81
C THR A 24 -12.71 4.17 -7.82
N THR A 25 -11.90 4.42 -8.85
CA THR A 25 -10.52 3.91 -8.89
C THR A 25 -9.65 4.57 -7.82
N ALA A 26 -9.74 5.90 -7.68
CA ALA A 26 -9.00 6.62 -6.65
C ALA A 26 -9.39 6.17 -5.23
N LEU A 27 -10.66 5.85 -5.01
CA LEU A 27 -11.15 5.31 -3.74
C LEU A 27 -10.59 3.90 -3.46
N GLY A 28 -10.59 3.00 -4.45
CA GLY A 28 -9.98 1.67 -4.32
C GLY A 28 -8.47 1.72 -4.06
N ASP A 29 -7.78 2.64 -4.73
CA ASP A 29 -6.36 2.92 -4.48
C ASP A 29 -6.13 3.40 -3.04
N GLY A 30 -6.98 4.31 -2.55
CA GLY A 30 -6.92 4.84 -1.19
C GLY A 30 -7.04 3.72 -0.14
N THR A 31 -8.02 2.83 -0.31
CA THR A 31 -8.19 1.65 0.56
C THR A 31 -6.93 0.79 0.59
N THR A 32 -6.34 0.52 -0.58
CA THR A 32 -5.13 -0.31 -0.67
C THR A 32 -3.92 0.38 -0.06
N ALA A 33 -3.77 1.69 -0.26
CA ALA A 33 -2.68 2.49 0.29
C ALA A 33 -2.75 2.58 1.82
N ALA A 34 -3.95 2.76 2.38
CA ALA A 34 -4.18 2.80 3.82
C ALA A 34 -3.79 1.48 4.50
N ILE A 35 -4.27 0.34 3.96
CA ILE A 35 -3.93 -0.99 4.49
C ILE A 35 -2.42 -1.26 4.38
N ALA A 36 -1.79 -0.85 3.28
CA ALA A 36 -0.35 -1.01 3.11
C ALA A 36 0.44 -0.18 4.14
N ALA A 37 0.00 1.06 4.40
CA ALA A 37 0.60 1.93 5.41
C ALA A 37 0.43 1.36 6.83
N GLU A 38 -0.75 0.85 7.18
CA GLU A 38 -1.00 0.19 8.46
C GLU A 38 -0.04 -0.99 8.68
N LYS A 39 0.07 -1.89 7.70
CA LYS A 39 0.96 -3.05 7.79
C LYS A 39 2.44 -2.65 7.88
N TYR A 40 2.82 -1.58 7.18
CA TYR A 40 4.18 -1.03 7.26
C TYR A 40 4.49 -0.51 8.67
N LEU A 41 3.58 0.28 9.26
CA LEU A 41 3.75 0.79 10.63
C LEU A 41 3.86 -0.34 11.64
N LYS A 42 2.99 -1.36 11.54
CA LYS A 42 3.04 -2.53 12.42
C LYS A 42 4.36 -3.29 12.32
N ALA A 43 4.88 -3.48 11.10
CA ALA A 43 6.18 -4.13 10.89
C ALA A 43 7.34 -3.33 11.53
N LEU A 44 7.25 -1.99 11.54
CA LEU A 44 8.22 -1.13 12.22
C LEU A 44 8.15 -1.30 13.75
N GLU A 45 6.94 -1.39 14.32
CA GLU A 45 6.75 -1.63 15.76
C GLU A 45 7.32 -3.00 16.18
N ASP A 46 7.12 -4.03 15.36
CA ASP A 46 7.61 -5.38 15.59
C ASP A 46 9.15 -5.52 15.39
N GLY A 47 9.86 -4.45 15.00
CA GLY A 47 11.31 -4.44 14.80
C GLY A 47 11.77 -5.28 13.60
N SER A 48 10.85 -5.66 12.72
CA SER A 48 11.16 -6.45 11.53
C SER A 48 11.76 -5.53 10.45
N SER A 49 12.98 -5.84 9.97
CA SER A 49 13.54 -5.18 8.78
C SER A 49 12.56 -5.40 7.62
N VAL A 50 11.97 -4.29 7.16
CA VAL A 50 10.78 -4.22 6.32
C VAL A 50 10.72 -5.33 5.25
N PRO A 51 9.74 -6.26 5.31
CA PRO A 51 9.59 -7.29 4.30
C PRO A 51 8.93 -6.68 3.06
N GLU A 52 9.75 -6.11 2.17
CA GLU A 52 9.34 -5.53 0.89
C GLU A 52 8.46 -6.46 0.04
N ALA A 53 8.60 -7.78 0.21
CA ALA A 53 7.93 -8.79 -0.62
C ALA A 53 6.70 -9.45 0.02
N GLN A 54 6.60 -9.52 1.36
CA GLN A 54 5.66 -10.46 1.99
C GLN A 54 4.29 -9.86 2.29
N ILE A 55 4.20 -8.52 2.38
CA ILE A 55 2.96 -7.80 2.69
C ILE A 55 2.03 -7.68 1.46
N LEU A 56 2.59 -7.91 0.27
CA LEU A 56 1.99 -7.58 -1.02
C LEU A 56 1.38 -8.73 -1.80
N GLU A 57 1.80 -9.98 -1.56
CA GLU A 57 1.29 -11.13 -2.31
C GLU A 57 0.07 -11.80 -1.66
N THR A 58 -0.11 -11.64 -0.35
CA THR A 58 -1.28 -12.18 0.36
C THR A 58 -2.31 -11.07 0.52
N GLY A 59 -3.43 -11.18 -0.21
CA GLY A 59 -4.54 -10.23 -0.26
C GLY A 59 -5.24 -9.98 1.08
N GLY A 60 -4.56 -9.31 2.00
CA GLY A 60 -5.17 -8.67 3.16
C GLY A 60 -5.29 -9.53 4.41
N TYR A 61 -5.69 -10.80 4.31
CA TYR A 61 -5.87 -11.69 5.45
C TYR A 61 -5.22 -13.04 5.20
N ALA A 62 -4.57 -13.61 6.23
CA ALA A 62 -4.29 -15.04 6.26
C ALA A 62 -5.63 -15.77 6.20
N VAL A 63 -5.87 -16.50 5.12
CA VAL A 63 -6.86 -17.57 5.04
C VAL A 63 -6.18 -18.90 5.30
#